data_AF-A0A9D1CX79-F1
#
_entry.id   AF-A0A9D1CX79-F1
#
_cell.length_a   1.000
_cell.length_b   1.000
_cell.length_c   1.000
_cell.angle_alpha   90.00
_cell.angle_beta   90.00
_cell.angle_gamma   90.00
#
_symmetry.space_group_name_H-M   'P 1'
#
loop_
_entity.id
_entity.type
_entity.pdbx_description
1 polymer ?
#
loop_
_entity_poly.entity_id
_entity_poly.type
_entity_poly.pdbx_seq_one_letter_code
_entity_poly.pdbx_strand_id
1 'polypeptide(L)'
;MARRFMALLLAALLVLTAMAGIAEETSVSGTTAIGQVTQIDGSQITMRLGKLAEAASGGGGQPPEMPGDQAPTDGQPPEMPESEAPADGEAPGSEAPADGEAPGGAGQQPPMGGTPGFIAGEETLTFTITDATAIAVESASGTSDGSLADLAVDAIVRVVFGENETVASVTVLNLQAAMDVPGGFDGDAEPDNGDAATTIAEDGSYTGGTYTSTGDDENALRIDGATVRLDGVIIDKSGGASSSTEGGDFYGANAGLLALNGAQATLENITVFTSAQNGNGVFSYGQGTQVTIRNSAITTLNDNSGGLQTAGGGATLAENCTVETSGNSSAAIRSDRGGGTVDVDGGTYTTNGAGSPAVYSTAEISVANATLTANNSEAIVVEGRNSVELTDCAVSGNMTGAYMGDGSENIHNVMLYQSTSGDAAVGLSSFTMTGGSLTANAGDMFYITNTEAEITLTGVSLTNAADGALLRVEGNSASRGWGAAGQNGAQAVFNANSQLLAGDVIVDSISTLDFNLSGGSTFNGTIKIVENAQGGTAVDGNANVVIGEGCTWSLTGDCTVSTLENNGEIIFNGFTITLADGTVVSD
;
A
#
# COMPACT_ATOMS: atom_id res chain seq x y z
N MET A 1 8.99 -2.83 -48.96
CA MET A 1 7.96 -2.06 -49.70
C MET A 1 6.62 -2.75 -49.44
N ALA A 2 5.52 -1.99 -49.27
CA ALA A 2 4.18 -2.47 -48.90
C ALA A 2 4.04 -3.15 -47.50
N ARG A 3 3.85 -2.34 -46.45
CA ARG A 3 3.06 -2.60 -45.19
C ARG A 3 3.29 -1.50 -44.13
N ARG A 4 3.07 -0.24 -44.52
CA ARG A 4 2.95 0.94 -43.64
C ARG A 4 2.19 2.00 -44.42
N PHE A 5 0.86 2.11 -44.24
CA PHE A 5 -0.03 3.22 -44.63
C PHE A 5 -1.50 2.74 -44.54
N MET A 6 -2.11 2.80 -43.36
CA MET A 6 -3.57 2.58 -43.21
C MET A 6 -4.17 3.25 -41.95
N ALA A 7 -3.60 4.39 -41.53
CA ALA A 7 -4.06 5.17 -40.38
C ALA A 7 -4.09 6.69 -40.67
N LEU A 8 -4.19 7.06 -41.95
CA LEU A 8 -3.99 8.43 -42.43
C LEU A 8 -5.00 8.84 -43.53
N LEU A 9 -6.17 8.20 -43.54
CA LEU A 9 -7.19 8.38 -44.58
C LEU A 9 -8.62 8.60 -44.04
N LEU A 10 -8.79 9.08 -42.80
CA LEU A 10 -10.10 9.47 -42.26
C LEU A 10 -10.37 11.00 -42.30
N ALA A 11 -9.34 11.83 -42.13
CA ALA A 11 -9.49 13.29 -42.01
C ALA A 11 -9.83 14.04 -43.32
N ALA A 12 -10.13 13.34 -44.43
CA ALA A 12 -10.24 13.94 -45.77
C ALA A 12 -11.64 13.88 -46.42
N LEU A 13 -12.66 13.33 -45.74
CA LEU A 13 -13.98 13.09 -46.34
C LEU A 13 -15.18 13.55 -45.49
N LEU A 14 -15.10 14.71 -44.83
CA LEU A 14 -16.23 15.25 -44.06
C LEU A 14 -16.55 16.75 -44.29
N VAL A 15 -16.47 17.23 -45.54
CA VAL A 15 -17.10 18.51 -45.94
C VAL A 15 -17.63 18.44 -47.38
N LEU A 16 -18.91 18.10 -47.59
CA LEU A 16 -19.83 18.93 -48.41
C LEU A 16 -21.30 18.50 -48.31
N THR A 17 -22.17 19.44 -48.67
CA THR A 17 -23.64 19.42 -48.55
C THR A 17 -24.36 18.62 -49.63
N ALA A 18 -25.64 18.32 -49.35
CA ALA A 18 -26.58 17.61 -50.22
C ALA A 18 -26.67 18.15 -51.66
N MET A 19 -26.56 17.24 -52.65
CA MET A 19 -27.59 16.99 -53.68
C MET A 19 -27.24 15.77 -54.56
N ALA A 20 -28.24 14.90 -54.76
CA ALA A 20 -28.40 13.89 -55.81
C ALA A 20 -27.16 13.36 -56.59
N GLY A 21 -26.80 12.08 -56.35
CA GLY A 21 -26.14 11.24 -57.37
C GLY A 21 -25.13 10.23 -56.84
N ILE A 22 -25.57 8.98 -56.67
CA ILE A 22 -24.79 7.72 -56.66
C ILE A 22 -23.37 7.85 -56.10
N ALA A 23 -23.21 7.59 -54.80
CA ALA A 23 -21.96 7.16 -54.20
C ALA A 23 -22.09 5.68 -53.82
N GLU A 24 -21.03 4.89 -54.00
CA GLU A 24 -20.98 3.52 -53.50
C GLU A 24 -20.98 3.53 -51.97
N GLU A 25 -21.91 2.80 -51.34
CA GLU A 25 -21.82 2.46 -49.93
C GLU A 25 -20.65 1.49 -49.73
N THR A 26 -19.45 2.03 -49.47
CA THR A 26 -18.43 1.28 -48.74
C THR A 26 -18.93 1.09 -47.31
N SER A 27 -19.71 0.04 -47.08
CA SER A 27 -20.22 -0.36 -45.77
C SER A 27 -19.07 -0.67 -44.81
N VAL A 28 -18.72 0.26 -43.93
CA VAL A 28 -17.65 0.08 -42.94
C VAL A 28 -18.16 -0.63 -41.67
N SER A 29 -18.80 -1.78 -41.86
CA SER A 29 -19.26 -2.61 -40.75
C SER A 29 -18.05 -3.18 -39.99
N GLY A 30 -17.96 -2.92 -38.70
CA GLY A 30 -16.91 -3.43 -37.81
C GLY A 30 -15.71 -2.52 -37.60
N THR A 31 -15.76 -1.24 -38.01
CA THR A 31 -14.75 -0.26 -37.55
C THR A 31 -14.90 0.05 -36.07
N THR A 32 -13.75 0.15 -35.39
CA THR A 32 -13.65 0.48 -33.97
C THR A 32 -12.97 1.84 -33.79
N ALA A 33 -13.53 2.70 -32.94
CA ALA A 33 -12.90 3.93 -32.46
C ALA A 33 -12.66 3.84 -30.95
N ILE A 34 -11.59 4.48 -30.44
CA ILE A 34 -11.31 4.60 -29.00
C ILE A 34 -11.10 6.08 -28.66
N GLY A 35 -11.64 6.53 -27.53
CA GLY A 35 -11.58 7.93 -27.14
C GLY A 35 -12.14 8.19 -25.75
N GLN A 36 -11.83 9.38 -25.21
CA GLN A 36 -12.35 9.87 -23.95
C GLN A 36 -13.64 10.65 -24.18
N VAL A 37 -14.73 10.33 -23.49
CA VAL A 37 -15.98 11.10 -23.58
C VAL A 37 -15.76 12.51 -23.03
N THR A 38 -16.05 13.54 -23.82
CA THR A 38 -15.89 14.94 -23.41
C THR A 38 -17.23 15.65 -23.20
N GLN A 39 -18.33 15.11 -23.72
CA GLN A 39 -19.67 15.69 -23.56
C GLN A 39 -20.75 14.63 -23.79
N ILE A 40 -21.83 14.73 -23.02
CA ILE A 40 -23.05 13.92 -23.14
C ILE A 40 -24.24 14.87 -23.22
N ASP A 41 -25.09 14.73 -24.24
CA ASP A 41 -26.36 15.44 -24.39
C ASP A 41 -27.47 14.45 -24.74
N GLY A 42 -28.19 13.99 -23.72
CA GLY A 42 -29.18 12.92 -23.86
C GLY A 42 -28.55 11.62 -24.36
N SER A 43 -28.93 11.19 -25.56
CA SER A 43 -28.36 10.00 -26.21
C SER A 43 -27.21 10.31 -27.19
N GLN A 44 -26.81 11.58 -27.32
CA GLN A 44 -25.67 12.00 -28.14
C GLN A 44 -24.41 12.11 -27.29
N ILE A 45 -23.35 11.41 -27.71
CA ILE A 45 -22.06 11.34 -27.02
C ILE A 45 -20.99 11.95 -27.92
N THR A 46 -20.19 12.86 -27.38
CA THR A 46 -18.97 13.36 -28.04
C THR A 46 -17.75 12.84 -27.30
N MET A 47 -16.82 12.23 -28.04
CA MET A 47 -15.54 11.71 -27.55
C MET A 47 -14.36 12.39 -28.25
N ARG A 48 -13.28 12.62 -27.53
CA ARG A 48 -11.96 12.97 -28.06
C ARG A 48 -11.23 11.68 -28.41
N LEU A 49 -10.92 11.49 -29.69
CA LEU A 49 -10.27 10.29 -30.20
C LEU A 49 -8.85 10.17 -29.67
N GLY A 50 -8.39 8.94 -29.47
CA GLY A 50 -7.03 8.66 -29.03
C GLY A 50 -6.66 7.19 -29.23
N LYS A 51 -5.63 6.74 -28.51
CA LYS A 51 -5.17 5.36 -28.53
C LYS A 51 -4.85 4.90 -27.12
N LEU A 52 -5.05 3.62 -26.85
CA LEU A 52 -4.44 2.99 -25.69
C LEU A 52 -2.92 2.94 -25.90
N ALA A 53 -2.14 3.12 -24.83
CA ALA A 53 -0.69 2.96 -24.90
C ALA A 53 -0.33 1.48 -25.11
N GLU A 54 0.54 1.18 -26.08
CA GLU A 54 1.11 -0.16 -26.22
C GLU A 54 2.17 -0.37 -25.13
N ALA A 55 2.08 -1.49 -24.38
CA ALA A 55 3.18 -1.92 -23.53
C ALA A 55 4.42 -2.16 -24.39
N ALA A 56 5.54 -1.54 -24.03
CA ALA A 56 6.75 -1.56 -24.85
C ALA A 56 7.47 -2.91 -24.76
N SER A 57 7.06 -3.88 -25.59
CA SER A 57 7.77 -5.16 -25.72
C SER A 57 9.21 -4.91 -26.18
N GLY A 58 10.18 -5.12 -25.28
CA GLY A 58 11.60 -4.89 -25.54
C GLY A 58 12.13 -5.78 -26.68
N GLY A 59 12.29 -5.20 -27.86
CA GLY A 59 12.86 -5.91 -29.02
C GLY A 59 14.32 -6.32 -28.76
N GLY A 60 14.62 -7.61 -28.89
CA GLY A 60 15.88 -8.21 -28.44
C GLY A 60 17.15 -7.52 -28.93
N GLY A 61 17.92 -6.98 -27.97
CA GLY A 61 19.33 -6.63 -28.14
C GLY A 61 20.22 -7.82 -27.81
N GLN A 62 21.11 -8.19 -28.72
CA GLN A 62 22.08 -9.27 -28.55
C GLN A 62 23.07 -8.93 -27.41
N PRO A 63 23.46 -9.89 -26.54
CA PRO A 63 24.36 -9.62 -25.42
C PRO A 63 25.75 -9.15 -25.90
N PRO A 64 26.46 -8.30 -25.14
CA PRO A 64 27.82 -7.89 -25.46
C PRO A 64 28.80 -9.08 -25.42
N GLU A 65 29.68 -9.17 -26.41
CA GLU A 65 30.71 -10.21 -26.47
C GLU A 65 31.82 -9.99 -25.43
N MET A 66 32.27 -11.07 -24.78
CA MET A 66 33.48 -11.07 -23.94
C MET A 66 34.74 -10.77 -24.78
N PRO A 67 35.63 -9.88 -24.33
CA PRO A 67 37.03 -9.87 -24.76
C PRO A 67 37.74 -11.12 -24.21
N GLY A 68 38.22 -11.99 -25.12
CA GLY A 68 38.77 -13.31 -24.78
C GLY A 68 40.23 -13.35 -24.29
N ASP A 69 40.63 -14.54 -23.82
CA ASP A 69 41.91 -14.84 -23.17
C ASP A 69 43.18 -14.54 -23.97
N GLN A 70 44.24 -14.13 -23.24
CA GLN A 70 45.63 -14.49 -23.54
C GLN A 70 46.41 -14.81 -22.25
N ALA A 71 46.74 -16.10 -22.03
CA ALA A 71 47.81 -16.56 -21.14
C ALA A 71 49.11 -16.74 -21.96
N PRO A 72 50.33 -16.54 -21.39
CA PRO A 72 51.00 -17.54 -20.50
C PRO A 72 51.87 -16.88 -19.37
N THR A 73 52.52 -17.54 -18.38
CA THR A 73 52.57 -18.92 -17.82
C THR A 73 53.22 -18.89 -16.43
N ASP A 74 52.98 -19.91 -15.61
CA ASP A 74 53.83 -20.51 -14.55
C ASP A 74 54.55 -19.64 -13.49
N GLY A 75 54.19 -19.84 -12.21
CA GLY A 75 54.93 -19.35 -11.06
C GLY A 75 54.37 -19.83 -9.71
N GLN A 76 54.95 -20.90 -9.15
CA GLN A 76 54.54 -21.53 -7.89
C GLN A 76 54.70 -20.61 -6.66
N PRO A 77 53.76 -20.57 -5.69
CA PRO A 77 53.92 -19.77 -4.46
C PRO A 77 54.81 -20.50 -3.42
N PRO A 78 55.72 -19.78 -2.72
CA PRO A 78 56.42 -20.27 -1.53
C PRO A 78 55.75 -19.81 -0.21
N GLU A 79 56.29 -20.35 0.89
CA GLU A 79 55.68 -20.50 2.22
C GLU A 79 55.51 -19.22 3.07
N MET A 80 54.64 -19.33 4.10
CA MET A 80 54.55 -18.41 5.24
C MET A 80 55.86 -18.31 6.05
N PRO A 81 56.09 -17.17 6.71
CA PRO A 81 56.72 -17.12 8.02
C PRO A 81 55.68 -16.79 9.11
N GLU A 82 55.62 -17.63 10.15
CA GLU A 82 55.05 -17.27 11.45
C GLU A 82 55.97 -16.26 12.16
N SER A 83 55.43 -15.32 12.94
CA SER A 83 55.56 -15.34 14.42
C SER A 83 55.19 -14.02 15.13
N GLU A 84 54.57 -14.18 16.30
CA GLU A 84 54.66 -13.35 17.52
C GLU A 84 54.17 -11.87 17.55
N ALA A 85 53.10 -11.66 18.32
CA ALA A 85 52.88 -10.44 19.11
C ALA A 85 53.66 -10.53 20.45
N PRO A 86 53.93 -9.41 21.16
CA PRO A 86 52.93 -8.99 22.16
C PRO A 86 52.81 -7.48 22.47
N ALA A 87 51.57 -7.08 22.77
CA ALA A 87 51.08 -6.27 23.92
C ALA A 87 51.59 -4.84 24.26
N ASP A 88 50.61 -4.10 24.83
CA ASP A 88 50.65 -2.93 25.72
C ASP A 88 51.05 -1.52 25.20
N GLY A 89 50.11 -0.56 25.30
CA GLY A 89 50.36 0.88 25.11
C GLY A 89 49.10 1.75 24.94
N GLU A 90 48.82 2.57 25.96
CA GLU A 90 47.72 3.55 26.16
C GLU A 90 47.23 4.43 24.96
N ALA A 91 45.95 4.84 25.03
CA ALA A 91 45.33 5.93 24.23
C ALA A 91 45.80 7.34 24.68
N PRO A 92 45.42 8.51 24.08
CA PRO A 92 44.37 8.78 23.07
C PRO A 92 44.75 9.79 21.95
N GLY A 93 43.78 10.20 21.09
CA GLY A 93 43.81 11.54 20.44
C GLY A 93 43.48 11.66 18.95
N SER A 94 42.22 12.03 18.66
CA SER A 94 41.75 13.08 17.72
C SER A 94 42.39 13.39 16.33
N GLU A 95 41.47 13.73 15.41
CA GLU A 95 41.57 14.57 14.18
C GLU A 95 41.59 13.86 12.81
N ALA A 96 40.77 14.41 11.89
CA ALA A 96 40.52 13.94 10.51
C ALA A 96 41.51 14.57 9.50
N PRO A 97 41.51 14.16 8.21
CA PRO A 97 40.69 14.91 7.24
C PRO A 97 40.15 14.14 5.99
N ALA A 98 39.12 14.72 5.36
CA ALA A 98 38.92 15.06 3.91
C ALA A 98 39.81 14.40 2.81
N ASP A 99 39.41 14.18 1.54
CA ASP A 99 38.27 14.56 0.67
C ASP A 99 38.15 13.55 -0.51
N GLY A 100 37.06 13.54 -1.32
CA GLY A 100 36.98 12.65 -2.50
C GLY A 100 35.75 12.69 -3.42
N GLU A 101 35.40 13.87 -3.95
CA GLU A 101 34.53 14.21 -5.11
C GLU A 101 33.53 13.20 -5.76
N ALA A 102 32.32 13.71 -6.05
CA ALA A 102 31.33 13.12 -6.97
C ALA A 102 31.10 14.02 -8.21
N PRO A 103 30.73 13.47 -9.38
CA PRO A 103 30.23 14.25 -10.53
C PRO A 103 28.71 14.11 -10.70
N GLY A 104 27.99 15.23 -10.73
CA GLY A 104 26.56 15.28 -11.08
C GLY A 104 26.30 15.52 -12.57
N GLY A 105 25.07 15.23 -13.02
CA GLY A 105 24.61 15.53 -14.38
C GLY A 105 23.08 15.55 -14.46
N ALA A 106 22.49 16.74 -14.49
CA ALA A 106 21.03 16.91 -14.54
C ALA A 106 20.49 16.78 -15.98
N GLY A 107 19.45 15.97 -16.15
CA GLY A 107 18.58 15.97 -17.33
C GLY A 107 17.16 16.38 -16.93
N GLN A 108 16.62 17.44 -17.55
CA GLN A 108 15.24 17.85 -17.31
C GLN A 108 14.28 16.95 -18.09
N GLN A 109 13.32 16.34 -17.41
CA GLN A 109 12.22 15.58 -18.02
C GLN A 109 10.93 16.42 -17.94
N PRO A 110 10.11 16.50 -19.01
CA PRO A 110 8.92 17.37 -19.04
C PRO A 110 7.80 16.88 -18.11
N PRO A 111 6.87 17.77 -17.69
CA PRO A 111 5.84 17.44 -16.71
C PRO A 111 4.83 16.42 -17.25
N MET A 112 4.65 15.32 -16.51
CA MET A 112 3.70 14.26 -16.81
C MET A 112 2.35 14.55 -16.13
N GLY A 113 1.43 15.18 -16.88
CA GLY A 113 0.03 15.32 -16.49
C GLY A 113 -0.88 14.55 -17.45
N GLY A 114 -1.32 13.36 -17.05
CA GLY A 114 -2.23 12.53 -17.84
C GLY A 114 -2.46 11.16 -17.18
N THR A 115 -3.71 10.72 -17.15
CA THR A 115 -4.13 9.43 -16.57
C THR A 115 -3.44 8.24 -17.27
N PRO A 116 -2.91 7.23 -16.54
CA PRO A 116 -2.22 6.12 -17.18
C PRO A 116 -3.11 5.34 -18.15
N GLY A 117 -2.56 4.96 -19.32
CA GLY A 117 -3.17 3.99 -20.24
C GLY A 117 -3.82 4.53 -21.52
N PHE A 118 -4.26 5.80 -21.58
CA PHE A 118 -4.88 6.39 -22.77
C PHE A 118 -4.19 7.69 -23.23
N ILE A 119 -3.77 7.74 -24.50
CA ILE A 119 -3.15 8.89 -25.15
C ILE A 119 -4.19 9.58 -26.04
N ALA A 120 -4.68 10.72 -25.58
CA ALA A 120 -5.64 11.55 -26.32
C ALA A 120 -5.00 12.22 -27.55
N GLY A 121 -5.62 12.09 -28.72
CA GLY A 121 -5.30 12.84 -29.93
C GLY A 121 -5.90 14.25 -29.93
N GLU A 122 -5.98 14.90 -31.08
CA GLU A 122 -6.60 16.24 -31.23
C GLU A 122 -8.00 16.19 -31.88
N GLU A 123 -8.36 15.05 -32.47
CA GLU A 123 -9.64 14.86 -33.17
C GLU A 123 -10.79 14.51 -32.21
N THR A 124 -12.02 14.88 -32.59
CA THR A 124 -13.25 14.53 -31.85
C THR A 124 -14.23 13.82 -32.76
N LEU A 125 -15.08 12.98 -32.17
CA LEU A 125 -16.12 12.20 -32.83
C LEU A 125 -17.41 12.29 -32.03
N THR A 126 -18.53 12.56 -32.69
CA THR A 126 -19.86 12.60 -32.07
C THR A 126 -20.71 11.48 -32.65
N PHE A 127 -21.36 10.69 -31.80
CA PHE A 127 -22.23 9.59 -32.19
C PHE A 127 -23.53 9.59 -31.36
N THR A 128 -24.53 8.83 -31.79
CA THR A 128 -25.82 8.70 -31.08
C THR A 128 -26.07 7.26 -30.70
N ILE A 129 -26.43 7.04 -29.43
CA ILE A 129 -26.83 5.75 -28.88
C ILE A 129 -28.33 5.55 -29.08
N THR A 130 -28.74 4.30 -29.34
CA THR A 130 -30.14 3.92 -29.55
C THR A 130 -30.48 2.67 -28.73
N ASP A 131 -31.76 2.33 -28.61
CA ASP A 131 -32.22 1.10 -27.92
C ASP A 131 -31.65 -0.20 -28.52
N ALA A 132 -31.06 -0.15 -29.73
CA ALA A 132 -30.41 -1.28 -30.39
C ALA A 132 -28.88 -1.34 -30.15
N THR A 133 -28.29 -0.33 -29.50
CA THR A 133 -26.85 -0.26 -29.21
C THR A 133 -26.55 -1.06 -27.95
N ALA A 134 -25.73 -2.12 -28.06
CA ALA A 134 -25.28 -2.87 -26.90
C ALA A 134 -24.26 -2.04 -26.10
N ILE A 135 -24.51 -1.84 -24.80
CA ILE A 135 -23.54 -1.20 -23.90
C ILE A 135 -22.94 -2.28 -23.00
N ALA A 136 -21.62 -2.23 -22.82
CA ALA A 136 -20.88 -3.14 -21.96
C ALA A 136 -19.83 -2.36 -21.15
N VAL A 137 -19.42 -2.91 -20.00
CA VAL A 137 -18.30 -2.41 -19.21
C VAL A 137 -17.19 -3.46 -19.23
N GLU A 138 -16.00 -3.05 -19.67
CA GLU A 138 -14.78 -3.88 -19.72
C GLU A 138 -13.88 -3.49 -18.54
N SER A 139 -13.62 -4.45 -17.65
CA SER A 139 -12.79 -4.36 -16.45
C SER A 139 -11.73 -5.47 -16.45
N ALA A 140 -10.80 -5.45 -15.47
CA ALA A 140 -9.78 -6.50 -15.34
C ALA A 140 -10.37 -7.92 -15.13
N SER A 141 -11.56 -8.03 -14.54
CA SER A 141 -12.29 -9.29 -14.33
C SER A 141 -13.08 -9.78 -15.56
N GLY A 142 -13.09 -9.02 -16.66
CA GLY A 142 -13.77 -9.38 -17.92
C GLY A 142 -14.75 -8.31 -18.40
N THR A 143 -15.69 -8.72 -19.26
CA THR A 143 -16.72 -7.83 -19.81
C THR A 143 -18.09 -8.18 -19.25
N SER A 144 -18.82 -7.18 -18.77
CA SER A 144 -20.20 -7.30 -18.26
C SER A 144 -21.17 -6.41 -19.05
N ASP A 145 -22.47 -6.72 -18.98
CA ASP A 145 -23.52 -5.88 -19.56
C ASP A 145 -23.56 -4.51 -18.85
N GLY A 146 -23.64 -3.44 -19.63
CA GLY A 146 -23.66 -2.05 -19.15
C GLY A 146 -24.89 -1.26 -19.62
N SER A 147 -24.93 0.01 -19.26
CA SER A 147 -26.06 0.91 -19.48
C SER A 147 -25.62 2.33 -19.86
N LEU A 148 -26.58 3.17 -20.23
CA LEU A 148 -26.34 4.60 -20.49
C LEU A 148 -25.81 5.35 -19.25
N ALA A 149 -26.02 4.84 -18.04
CA ALA A 149 -25.52 5.47 -16.81
C ALA A 149 -24.00 5.26 -16.61
N ASP A 150 -23.42 4.22 -17.22
CA ASP A 150 -21.99 3.89 -17.13
C ASP A 150 -21.14 4.76 -18.09
N LEU A 151 -21.81 5.49 -18.98
CA LEU A 151 -21.19 6.50 -19.84
C LEU A 151 -21.17 7.84 -19.09
N ALA A 152 -20.04 8.15 -18.47
CA ALA A 152 -19.76 9.45 -17.87
C ALA A 152 -18.88 10.32 -18.78
N VAL A 153 -18.83 11.62 -18.49
CA VAL A 153 -17.74 12.48 -19.00
C VAL A 153 -16.41 11.97 -18.42
N ASP A 154 -15.34 12.12 -19.20
CA ASP A 154 -13.99 11.60 -18.98
C ASP A 154 -13.81 10.07 -19.03
N ALA A 155 -14.89 9.29 -19.19
CA ALA A 155 -14.82 7.85 -19.42
C ALA A 155 -14.12 7.51 -20.75
N ILE A 156 -13.23 6.52 -20.76
CA ILE A 156 -12.65 6.00 -22.00
C ILE A 156 -13.61 4.96 -22.59
N VAL A 157 -13.94 5.08 -23.88
CA VAL A 157 -14.89 4.21 -24.55
C VAL A 157 -14.32 3.64 -25.85
N ARG A 158 -14.66 2.38 -26.12
CA ARG A 158 -14.45 1.68 -27.39
C ARG A 158 -15.80 1.59 -28.10
N VAL A 159 -15.91 2.22 -29.27
CA VAL A 159 -17.17 2.29 -30.05
C VAL A 159 -17.02 1.45 -31.31
N VAL A 160 -17.96 0.52 -31.54
CA VAL A 160 -18.01 -0.31 -32.76
C VAL A 160 -19.18 0.13 -33.62
N PHE A 161 -18.88 0.51 -34.87
CA PHE A 161 -19.88 0.94 -35.85
C PHE A 161 -20.36 -0.25 -36.67
N GLY A 162 -21.68 -0.37 -36.81
CA GLY A 162 -22.37 -1.34 -37.65
C GLY A 162 -22.64 -0.81 -39.06
N GLU A 163 -23.64 -1.39 -39.72
CA GLU A 163 -24.09 -0.90 -41.03
C GLU A 163 -24.67 0.52 -40.93
N ASN A 164 -24.50 1.30 -42.01
CA ASN A 164 -24.99 2.68 -42.14
C ASN A 164 -24.54 3.65 -41.03
N GLU A 165 -23.30 3.50 -40.55
CA GLU A 165 -22.67 4.36 -39.52
C GLU A 165 -23.41 4.37 -38.16
N THR A 166 -24.32 3.42 -37.95
CA THR A 166 -25.02 3.24 -36.67
C THR A 166 -24.11 2.61 -35.62
N VAL A 167 -24.27 2.96 -34.35
CA VAL A 167 -23.44 2.39 -33.27
C VAL A 167 -24.00 1.04 -32.84
N ALA A 168 -23.26 -0.02 -33.17
CA ALA A 168 -23.64 -1.39 -32.84
C ALA A 168 -23.35 -1.69 -31.36
N SER A 169 -22.18 -1.28 -30.85
CA SER A 169 -21.87 -1.39 -29.43
C SER A 169 -20.96 -0.28 -28.92
N VAL A 170 -21.08 0.02 -27.62
CA VAL A 170 -20.17 0.88 -26.86
C VAL A 170 -19.68 0.09 -25.66
N THR A 171 -18.36 -0.06 -25.54
CA THR A 171 -17.73 -0.67 -24.37
C THR A 171 -17.03 0.42 -23.57
N VAL A 172 -17.46 0.63 -22.34
CA VAL A 172 -16.76 1.51 -21.38
C VAL A 172 -15.51 0.77 -20.92
N LEU A 173 -14.34 1.34 -21.21
CA LEU A 173 -13.05 0.80 -20.79
C LEU A 173 -12.74 1.34 -19.40
N ASN A 174 -12.99 0.54 -18.38
CA ASN A 174 -12.76 0.96 -17.00
C ASN A 174 -11.28 0.82 -16.64
N LEU A 175 -10.45 1.73 -17.17
CA LEU A 175 -9.00 1.72 -17.00
C LEU A 175 -8.55 1.96 -15.54
N GLN A 176 -9.44 2.41 -14.65
CA GLN A 176 -9.20 2.42 -13.20
C GLN A 176 -9.20 0.99 -12.61
N ALA A 177 -9.97 0.06 -13.17
CA ALA A 177 -9.98 -1.34 -12.72
C ALA A 177 -8.70 -2.10 -13.09
N ALA A 178 -7.83 -1.55 -13.94
CA ALA A 178 -6.47 -2.05 -14.15
C ALA A 178 -5.53 -1.71 -12.97
N MET A 179 -6.00 -0.95 -11.97
CA MET A 179 -5.31 -0.65 -10.73
C MET A 179 -5.92 -1.37 -9.51
N ASP A 180 -6.88 -2.28 -9.74
CA ASP A 180 -7.43 -3.16 -8.69
C ASP A 180 -6.53 -4.41 -8.46
N VAL A 181 -5.39 -4.46 -9.16
CA VAL A 181 -4.21 -5.22 -8.74
C VAL A 181 -3.23 -4.22 -8.12
N PRO A 182 -3.06 -4.21 -6.79
CA PRO A 182 -1.88 -3.63 -6.17
C PRO A 182 -0.63 -4.33 -6.72
N GLY A 183 0.29 -3.55 -7.28
CA GLY A 183 1.36 -4.00 -8.14
C GLY A 183 0.90 -4.13 -9.59
N GLY A 184 1.33 -3.21 -10.45
CA GLY A 184 1.44 -3.55 -11.86
C GLY A 184 2.41 -4.72 -12.00
N PHE A 185 2.04 -5.77 -12.72
CA PHE A 185 2.94 -6.88 -13.05
C PHE A 185 4.07 -6.35 -13.96
N ASP A 186 5.14 -5.83 -13.35
CA ASP A 186 6.36 -5.42 -14.04
C ASP A 186 7.16 -6.68 -14.43
N GLY A 187 6.64 -7.38 -15.44
CA GLY A 187 7.22 -8.56 -16.04
C GLY A 187 6.22 -9.70 -16.25
N ASP A 188 6.35 -10.41 -17.36
CA ASP A 188 5.67 -11.70 -17.63
C ASP A 188 6.21 -12.86 -16.75
N ALA A 189 6.53 -12.57 -15.48
CA ALA A 189 6.98 -13.55 -14.50
C ALA A 189 5.78 -14.19 -13.80
N GLU A 190 5.67 -15.50 -13.92
CA GLU A 190 4.71 -16.31 -13.16
C GLU A 190 5.02 -16.20 -11.65
N PRO A 191 4.02 -16.12 -10.75
CA PRO A 191 4.26 -16.01 -9.31
C PRO A 191 5.13 -17.15 -8.79
N ASP A 192 6.29 -16.82 -8.23
CA ASP A 192 7.21 -17.83 -7.70
C ASP A 192 6.85 -18.17 -6.24
N ASN A 193 6.01 -19.19 -6.09
CA ASN A 193 5.70 -19.77 -4.78
C ASN A 193 6.83 -20.69 -4.25
N GLY A 194 7.88 -20.94 -5.05
CA GLY A 194 8.97 -21.87 -4.74
C GLY A 194 8.58 -23.36 -4.82
N ASP A 195 9.44 -24.22 -4.28
CA ASP A 195 9.23 -25.68 -4.16
C ASP A 195 8.41 -26.05 -2.91
N ALA A 196 8.08 -27.33 -2.70
CA ALA A 196 7.46 -27.81 -1.46
C ALA A 196 7.92 -29.21 -1.04
N ALA A 197 8.39 -29.34 0.21
CA ALA A 197 8.81 -30.62 0.79
C ALA A 197 7.64 -31.59 0.98
N THR A 198 6.41 -31.06 1.13
CA THR A 198 5.17 -31.83 1.16
C THR A 198 4.03 -30.99 0.61
N THR A 199 3.27 -31.55 -0.34
CA THR A 199 2.06 -30.93 -0.89
C THR A 199 0.84 -31.78 -0.56
N ILE A 200 -0.23 -31.14 -0.07
CA ILE A 200 -1.57 -31.72 0.05
C ILE A 200 -2.46 -31.08 -1.02
N ALA A 201 -2.89 -31.90 -1.99
CA ALA A 201 -3.71 -31.49 -3.14
C ALA A 201 -5.02 -32.30 -3.26
N GLU A 202 -5.42 -32.99 -2.19
CA GLU A 202 -6.69 -33.71 -2.07
C GLU A 202 -7.36 -33.34 -0.73
N ASP A 203 -8.70 -33.30 -0.71
CA ASP A 203 -9.47 -33.01 0.50
C ASP A 203 -9.20 -34.02 1.61
N GLY A 204 -8.99 -33.56 2.85
CA GLY A 204 -8.60 -34.47 3.93
C GLY A 204 -8.54 -33.86 5.33
N SER A 205 -8.30 -34.73 6.31
CA SER A 205 -7.99 -34.32 7.67
C SER A 205 -6.82 -35.12 8.23
N TYR A 206 -5.89 -34.42 8.87
CA TYR A 206 -4.59 -34.92 9.31
C TYR A 206 -4.38 -34.50 10.77
N THR A 207 -4.09 -35.49 11.63
CA THR A 207 -4.02 -35.29 13.09
C THR A 207 -2.64 -35.68 13.60
N GLY A 208 -1.91 -34.74 14.18
CA GLY A 208 -0.53 -34.91 14.61
C GLY A 208 0.46 -35.13 13.46
N GLY A 209 1.73 -35.30 13.82
CA GLY A 209 2.82 -35.45 12.87
C GLY A 209 3.64 -34.18 12.71
N THR A 210 4.64 -34.23 11.84
CA THR A 210 5.61 -33.15 11.63
C THR A 210 5.92 -33.02 10.14
N TYR A 211 5.83 -31.80 9.63
CA TYR A 211 6.23 -31.41 8.28
C TYR A 211 7.49 -30.56 8.39
N THR A 212 8.54 -30.92 7.66
CA THR A 212 9.87 -30.32 7.81
C THR A 212 10.47 -29.92 6.47
N SER A 213 11.09 -28.75 6.37
CA SER A 213 11.94 -28.40 5.25
C SER A 213 13.21 -27.67 5.71
N THR A 214 14.30 -27.90 4.99
CA THR A 214 15.52 -27.11 5.03
C THR A 214 16.01 -26.73 3.62
N GLY A 215 15.16 -26.89 2.60
CA GLY A 215 15.47 -26.56 1.20
C GLY A 215 15.38 -25.06 0.95
N ASP A 216 16.14 -24.59 -0.04
CA ASP A 216 16.10 -23.20 -0.52
C ASP A 216 14.76 -22.95 -1.24
N ASP A 217 14.12 -21.80 -0.98
CA ASP A 217 12.80 -21.40 -1.50
C ASP A 217 11.66 -22.43 -1.35
N GLU A 218 11.84 -23.47 -0.53
CA GLU A 218 10.92 -24.60 -0.40
C GLU A 218 9.89 -24.36 0.72
N ASN A 219 8.62 -24.75 0.59
CA ASN A 219 7.69 -24.76 1.73
C ASN A 219 7.88 -26.03 2.58
N ALA A 220 7.76 -25.93 3.91
CA ALA A 220 7.68 -27.13 4.76
C ALA A 220 6.36 -27.89 4.55
N LEU A 221 5.26 -27.17 4.32
CA LEU A 221 3.96 -27.72 3.90
C LEU A 221 3.24 -26.78 2.93
N ARG A 222 2.78 -27.33 1.80
CA ARG A 222 1.91 -26.65 0.83
C ARG A 222 0.52 -27.29 0.80
N ILE A 223 -0.53 -26.48 0.80
CA ILE A 223 -1.93 -26.90 0.57
C ILE A 223 -2.40 -26.24 -0.72
N ASP A 224 -2.67 -27.06 -1.75
CA ASP A 224 -2.87 -26.61 -3.12
C ASP A 224 -4.28 -26.99 -3.60
N GLY A 225 -5.18 -26.00 -3.71
CA GLY A 225 -6.54 -26.18 -4.23
C GLY A 225 -7.46 -27.15 -3.46
N ALA A 226 -7.11 -27.50 -2.22
CA ALA A 226 -7.78 -28.55 -1.43
C ALA A 226 -8.43 -28.03 -0.14
N THR A 227 -9.48 -28.72 0.32
CA THR A 227 -10.12 -28.49 1.62
C THR A 227 -9.49 -29.39 2.68
N VAL A 228 -8.69 -28.80 3.57
CA VAL A 228 -7.81 -29.55 4.49
C VAL A 228 -8.04 -29.14 5.94
N ARG A 229 -8.14 -30.11 6.85
CA ARG A 229 -8.11 -29.89 8.30
C ARG A 229 -6.85 -30.47 8.94
N LEU A 230 -5.97 -29.62 9.46
CA LEU A 230 -4.81 -30.02 10.28
C LEU A 230 -5.12 -29.82 11.76
N ASP A 231 -4.82 -30.79 12.61
CA ASP A 231 -5.07 -30.75 14.06
C ASP A 231 -3.85 -31.27 14.83
N GLY A 232 -3.23 -30.43 15.67
CA GLY A 232 -2.10 -30.83 16.51
C GLY A 232 -0.79 -31.14 15.74
N VAL A 233 -0.64 -30.63 14.51
CA VAL A 233 0.55 -30.85 13.68
C VAL A 233 1.70 -29.88 14.05
N ILE A 234 2.93 -30.30 13.78
CA ILE A 234 4.12 -29.44 13.86
C ILE A 234 4.60 -29.13 12.45
N ILE A 235 4.97 -27.87 12.20
CA ILE A 235 5.54 -27.40 10.93
C ILE A 235 6.87 -26.71 11.26
N ASP A 236 7.96 -27.18 10.66
CA ASP A 236 9.33 -26.77 10.99
C ASP A 236 10.11 -26.41 9.72
N LYS A 237 10.36 -25.12 9.53
CA LYS A 237 11.18 -24.58 8.44
C LYS A 237 12.52 -24.08 8.99
N SER A 238 13.40 -25.03 9.31
CA SER A 238 14.63 -24.79 10.07
C SER A 238 15.85 -24.33 9.24
N GLY A 239 15.72 -24.17 7.93
CA GLY A 239 16.79 -23.69 7.07
C GLY A 239 16.34 -23.46 5.62
N GLY A 240 17.29 -23.15 4.74
CA GLY A 240 17.05 -22.80 3.34
C GLY A 240 17.28 -21.32 3.07
N ALA A 241 17.98 -21.02 1.97
CA ALA A 241 18.12 -19.67 1.46
C ALA A 241 16.81 -19.14 0.88
N SER A 242 16.69 -17.81 0.81
CA SER A 242 15.71 -17.10 0.01
C SER A 242 16.43 -16.56 -1.23
N SER A 243 15.96 -16.87 -2.44
CA SER A 243 16.52 -16.29 -3.67
C SER A 243 15.97 -14.90 -3.98
N SER A 244 14.79 -14.56 -3.46
CA SER A 244 14.20 -13.22 -3.58
C SER A 244 13.30 -12.86 -2.40
N THR A 245 13.43 -11.62 -1.92
CA THR A 245 12.54 -11.08 -0.90
C THR A 245 11.09 -11.02 -1.38
N GLU A 246 10.87 -10.69 -2.65
CA GLU A 246 9.52 -10.64 -3.26
C GLU A 246 8.84 -12.02 -3.31
N GLY A 247 9.57 -13.10 -3.65
CA GLY A 247 9.03 -14.46 -3.65
C GLY A 247 8.50 -14.87 -2.28
N GLY A 248 9.26 -14.54 -1.23
CA GLY A 248 8.83 -14.74 0.14
C GLY A 248 7.64 -13.85 0.54
N ASP A 249 7.79 -12.54 0.39
CA ASP A 249 6.86 -11.54 0.92
C ASP A 249 5.53 -11.50 0.16
N PHE A 250 5.50 -11.77 -1.15
CA PHE A 250 4.29 -11.65 -1.97
C PHE A 250 3.68 -12.99 -2.37
N TYR A 251 4.49 -14.04 -2.49
CA TYR A 251 4.06 -15.34 -3.03
C TYR A 251 4.26 -16.51 -2.05
N GLY A 252 4.80 -16.26 -0.86
CA GLY A 252 4.98 -17.28 0.18
C GLY A 252 6.02 -18.35 -0.14
N ALA A 253 6.98 -18.06 -1.03
CA ALA A 253 8.19 -18.89 -1.15
C ALA A 253 8.88 -19.02 0.21
N ASN A 254 9.52 -20.16 0.46
CA ASN A 254 10.20 -20.45 1.72
C ASN A 254 9.32 -20.52 3.00
N ALA A 255 7.99 -20.32 2.92
CA ALA A 255 7.09 -20.31 4.07
C ALA A 255 6.99 -21.67 4.79
N GLY A 256 6.68 -21.65 6.09
CA GLY A 256 6.36 -22.83 6.89
C GLY A 256 5.14 -23.56 6.35
N LEU A 257 3.98 -22.88 6.35
CA LEU A 257 2.78 -23.31 5.63
C LEU A 257 2.42 -22.30 4.55
N LEU A 258 2.22 -22.76 3.32
CA LEU A 258 1.56 -22.00 2.25
C LEU A 258 0.24 -22.68 1.85
N ALA A 259 -0.86 -21.94 1.91
CA ALA A 259 -2.12 -22.30 1.27
C ALA A 259 -2.30 -21.44 0.00
N LEU A 260 -2.70 -22.06 -1.11
CA LEU A 260 -2.88 -21.37 -2.39
C LEU A 260 -3.92 -22.03 -3.30
N ASN A 261 -4.19 -21.39 -4.45
CA ASN A 261 -5.03 -21.90 -5.55
C ASN A 261 -6.48 -22.26 -5.15
N GLY A 262 -7.06 -21.52 -4.21
CA GLY A 262 -8.42 -21.79 -3.71
C GLY A 262 -8.47 -22.82 -2.59
N ALA A 263 -7.35 -23.09 -1.93
CA ALA A 263 -7.30 -23.99 -0.78
C ALA A 263 -8.12 -23.46 0.42
N GLN A 264 -8.84 -24.35 1.08
CA GLN A 264 -9.64 -24.07 2.28
C GLN A 264 -9.02 -24.81 3.47
N ALA A 265 -8.07 -24.17 4.16
CA ALA A 265 -7.28 -24.78 5.23
C ALA A 265 -7.87 -24.43 6.62
N THR A 266 -8.21 -25.44 7.42
CA THR A 266 -8.54 -25.30 8.85
C THR A 266 -7.39 -25.86 9.68
N LEU A 267 -6.77 -25.02 10.50
CA LEU A 267 -5.57 -25.30 11.29
C LEU A 267 -5.93 -25.18 12.77
N GLU A 268 -5.85 -26.26 13.55
CA GLU A 268 -6.18 -26.24 14.97
C GLU A 268 -5.05 -26.82 15.82
N ASN A 269 -4.75 -26.18 16.95
CA ASN A 269 -3.75 -26.64 17.92
C ASN A 269 -2.35 -26.87 17.30
N ILE A 270 -2.01 -26.19 16.20
CA ILE A 270 -0.76 -26.41 15.47
C ILE A 270 0.39 -25.60 16.07
N THR A 271 1.61 -26.07 15.82
CA THR A 271 2.83 -25.31 16.12
C THR A 271 3.63 -25.11 14.84
N VAL A 272 3.92 -23.86 14.50
CA VAL A 272 4.74 -23.48 13.36
C VAL A 272 6.02 -22.81 13.86
N PHE A 273 7.16 -23.30 13.39
CA PHE A 273 8.46 -22.73 13.68
C PHE A 273 9.21 -22.48 12.36
N THR A 274 9.77 -21.29 12.20
CA THR A 274 10.61 -20.95 11.05
C THR A 274 11.90 -20.25 11.48
N SER A 275 13.01 -20.65 10.88
CA SER A 275 14.31 -20.01 11.03
C SER A 275 15.05 -19.81 9.71
N ALA A 276 14.36 -19.92 8.58
CA ALA A 276 14.83 -19.44 7.28
C ALA A 276 14.54 -17.92 7.13
N GLN A 277 15.34 -17.22 6.33
CA GLN A 277 15.01 -15.84 5.91
C GLN A 277 13.85 -15.90 4.90
N ASN A 278 12.94 -14.92 4.93
CA ASN A 278 11.63 -15.03 4.27
C ASN A 278 10.81 -16.27 4.70
N GLY A 279 11.13 -16.87 5.85
CA GLY A 279 10.44 -18.02 6.39
C GLY A 279 9.12 -17.62 7.02
N ASN A 280 8.17 -17.14 6.23
CA ASN A 280 6.85 -16.72 6.71
C ASN A 280 6.14 -17.90 7.41
N GLY A 281 5.48 -17.64 8.54
CA GLY A 281 4.90 -18.69 9.38
C GLY A 281 3.77 -19.44 8.68
N VAL A 282 2.64 -18.75 8.52
CA VAL A 282 1.46 -19.26 7.80
C VAL A 282 1.04 -18.22 6.75
N PHE A 283 1.05 -18.63 5.50
CA PHE A 283 0.79 -17.79 4.34
C PHE A 283 -0.50 -18.22 3.61
N SER A 284 -1.40 -17.26 3.36
CA SER A 284 -2.63 -17.42 2.56
C SER A 284 -2.48 -16.62 1.27
N TYR A 285 -2.39 -17.31 0.12
CA TYR A 285 -2.13 -16.68 -1.18
C TYR A 285 -3.24 -16.93 -2.21
N GLY A 286 -3.62 -15.87 -2.91
CA GLY A 286 -4.46 -15.95 -4.11
C GLY A 286 -5.98 -15.92 -3.83
N GLN A 287 -6.72 -15.34 -4.76
CA GLN A 287 -8.17 -15.16 -4.65
C GLN A 287 -8.90 -16.50 -4.42
N GLY A 288 -9.76 -16.51 -3.41
CA GLY A 288 -10.57 -17.68 -3.04
C GLY A 288 -9.85 -18.69 -2.15
N THR A 289 -8.56 -18.49 -1.83
CA THR A 289 -7.86 -19.23 -0.77
C THR A 289 -8.26 -18.67 0.60
N GLN A 290 -8.53 -19.55 1.57
CA GLN A 290 -8.78 -19.18 2.96
C GLN A 290 -8.01 -20.08 3.93
N VAL A 291 -7.28 -19.45 4.85
CA VAL A 291 -6.75 -20.09 6.06
C VAL A 291 -7.63 -19.72 7.25
N THR A 292 -8.06 -20.71 8.02
CA THR A 292 -8.71 -20.54 9.33
C THR A 292 -7.83 -21.20 10.38
N ILE A 293 -7.24 -20.44 11.30
CA ILE A 293 -6.29 -20.94 12.31
C ILE A 293 -6.79 -20.67 13.74
N ARG A 294 -6.72 -21.68 14.62
CA ARG A 294 -7.19 -21.57 16.02
C ARG A 294 -6.22 -22.17 17.02
N ASN A 295 -6.12 -21.56 18.21
CA ASN A 295 -5.42 -22.10 19.37
C ASN A 295 -3.98 -22.57 19.07
N SER A 296 -3.30 -21.85 18.16
CA SER A 296 -2.04 -22.29 17.54
C SER A 296 -0.89 -21.34 17.88
N ALA A 297 0.33 -21.85 17.82
CA ALA A 297 1.55 -21.09 18.07
C ALA A 297 2.37 -20.94 16.78
N ILE A 298 2.86 -19.73 16.52
CA ILE A 298 3.74 -19.41 15.38
C ILE A 298 4.97 -18.67 15.91
N THR A 299 6.16 -19.12 15.53
CA THR A 299 7.41 -18.43 15.84
C THR A 299 8.28 -18.32 14.60
N THR A 300 8.68 -17.09 14.26
CA THR A 300 9.61 -16.80 13.15
C THR A 300 10.86 -16.09 13.66
N LEU A 301 12.04 -16.50 13.19
CA LEU A 301 13.32 -16.02 13.77
C LEU A 301 14.13 -15.04 12.91
N ASN A 302 14.04 -15.09 11.58
CA ASN A 302 14.91 -14.31 10.68
C ASN A 302 14.14 -13.21 9.94
N ASP A 303 14.87 -12.32 9.26
CA ASP A 303 14.31 -11.17 8.55
C ASP A 303 13.27 -11.56 7.48
N ASN A 304 12.38 -10.61 7.18
CA ASN A 304 11.28 -10.74 6.22
C ASN A 304 10.34 -11.93 6.47
N SER A 305 10.21 -12.37 7.71
CA SER A 305 9.48 -13.59 8.09
C SER A 305 8.26 -13.25 8.94
N GLY A 306 7.18 -12.81 8.29
CA GLY A 306 5.90 -12.50 8.93
C GLY A 306 5.25 -13.73 9.60
N GLY A 307 4.42 -13.47 10.62
CA GLY A 307 3.76 -14.52 11.40
C GLY A 307 2.57 -15.15 10.67
N LEU A 308 1.46 -14.40 10.62
CA LEU A 308 0.33 -14.65 9.72
C LEU A 308 0.45 -13.69 8.53
N GLN A 309 0.46 -14.20 7.30
CA GLN A 309 0.58 -13.37 6.11
C GLN A 309 -0.50 -13.70 5.07
N THR A 310 -1.07 -12.66 4.46
CA THR A 310 -2.14 -12.77 3.46
C THR A 310 -1.83 -11.87 2.26
N ALA A 311 -1.85 -12.42 1.05
CA ALA A 311 -1.56 -11.68 -0.18
C ALA A 311 -2.33 -12.23 -1.38
N GLY A 312 -2.30 -11.53 -2.51
CA GLY A 312 -2.94 -11.96 -3.76
C GLY A 312 -4.48 -12.09 -3.69
N GLY A 313 -5.14 -11.43 -2.75
CA GLY A 313 -6.59 -11.54 -2.53
C GLY A 313 -7.01 -12.76 -1.70
N GLY A 314 -6.09 -13.39 -0.98
CA GLY A 314 -6.39 -14.46 -0.03
C GLY A 314 -7.14 -13.99 1.22
N ALA A 315 -7.55 -14.93 2.06
CA ALA A 315 -8.20 -14.66 3.34
C ALA A 315 -7.54 -15.40 4.51
N THR A 316 -7.48 -14.77 5.68
CA THR A 316 -7.05 -15.38 6.94
C THR A 316 -8.04 -15.08 8.06
N LEU A 317 -8.50 -16.11 8.77
CA LEU A 317 -9.33 -16.03 9.97
C LEU A 317 -8.54 -16.63 11.14
N ALA A 318 -8.17 -15.86 12.16
CA ALA A 318 -7.39 -16.34 13.30
C ALA A 318 -8.15 -16.22 14.62
N GLU A 319 -8.08 -17.25 15.47
CA GLU A 319 -8.74 -17.26 16.79
C GLU A 319 -7.76 -17.72 17.87
N ASN A 320 -7.53 -16.90 18.89
CA ASN A 320 -6.72 -17.23 20.08
C ASN A 320 -5.33 -17.82 19.72
N CYS A 321 -4.59 -17.16 18.83
CA CYS A 321 -3.24 -17.59 18.44
C CYS A 321 -2.15 -16.85 19.23
N THR A 322 -0.99 -17.49 19.38
CA THR A 322 0.22 -16.85 19.91
C THR A 322 1.24 -16.77 18.78
N VAL A 323 1.57 -15.55 18.36
CA VAL A 323 2.48 -15.29 17.24
C VAL A 323 3.65 -14.44 17.75
N GLU A 324 4.87 -14.90 17.52
CA GLU A 324 6.09 -14.15 17.85
C GLU A 324 7.05 -14.10 16.66
N THR A 325 7.48 -12.90 16.27
CA THR A 325 8.48 -12.69 15.21
C THR A 325 9.73 -12.01 15.78
N SER A 326 10.90 -12.40 15.28
CA SER A 326 12.19 -11.88 15.77
C SER A 326 12.98 -11.04 14.76
N GLY A 327 12.82 -11.33 13.46
CA GLY A 327 13.52 -10.63 12.38
C GLY A 327 12.99 -9.21 12.12
N ASN A 328 13.76 -8.43 11.37
CA ASN A 328 13.33 -7.16 10.81
C ASN A 328 12.33 -7.38 9.65
N SER A 329 11.54 -6.37 9.30
CA SER A 329 10.46 -6.47 8.28
C SER A 329 9.53 -7.69 8.47
N SER A 330 9.24 -8.04 9.72
CA SER A 330 8.55 -9.29 10.08
C SER A 330 7.33 -9.00 10.97
N ALA A 331 6.28 -8.42 10.40
CA ALA A 331 5.04 -8.15 11.14
C ALA A 331 4.35 -9.45 11.61
N ALA A 332 3.73 -9.42 12.80
CA ALA A 332 3.06 -10.60 13.35
C ALA A 332 1.73 -10.90 12.62
N ILE A 333 0.98 -9.84 12.28
CA ILE A 333 -0.14 -9.86 11.34
C ILE A 333 0.30 -9.02 10.13
N ARG A 334 0.43 -9.64 8.96
CA ARG A 334 0.98 -9.01 7.76
C ARG A 334 0.06 -9.22 6.55
N SER A 335 0.02 -8.24 5.66
CA SER A 335 -0.52 -8.40 4.31
C SER A 335 0.29 -7.61 3.30
N ASP A 336 0.43 -8.15 2.09
CA ASP A 336 1.23 -7.55 1.01
C ASP A 336 0.50 -7.63 -0.35
N ARG A 337 1.23 -7.27 -1.41
CA ARG A 337 0.82 -7.15 -2.82
C ARG A 337 -0.37 -8.04 -3.22
N GLY A 338 -1.41 -7.41 -3.76
CA GLY A 338 -2.70 -8.04 -4.05
C GLY A 338 -3.72 -7.95 -2.91
N GLY A 339 -3.30 -7.59 -1.70
CA GLY A 339 -4.18 -7.43 -0.54
C GLY A 339 -4.91 -8.72 -0.15
N GLY A 340 -6.08 -8.57 0.46
CA GLY A 340 -6.89 -9.68 0.95
C GLY A 340 -7.82 -9.26 2.08
N THR A 341 -8.21 -10.24 2.91
CA THR A 341 -8.97 -10.00 4.16
C THR A 341 -8.34 -10.75 5.32
N VAL A 342 -8.19 -10.08 6.47
CA VAL A 342 -7.68 -10.69 7.70
C VAL A 342 -8.61 -10.38 8.86
N ASP A 343 -9.16 -11.40 9.51
CA ASP A 343 -9.99 -11.27 10.71
C ASP A 343 -9.32 -12.04 11.87
N VAL A 344 -9.22 -11.42 13.03
CA VAL A 344 -8.47 -11.95 14.19
C VAL A 344 -9.27 -11.72 15.46
N ASP A 345 -9.64 -12.80 16.17
CA ASP A 345 -10.29 -12.72 17.49
C ASP A 345 -9.40 -13.31 18.60
N GLY A 346 -8.95 -12.45 19.49
CA GLY A 346 -8.11 -12.78 20.64
C GLY A 346 -6.68 -13.21 20.28
N GLY A 347 -5.93 -13.60 21.30
CA GLY A 347 -4.54 -14.03 21.16
C GLY A 347 -3.51 -12.92 21.43
N THR A 348 -2.25 -13.21 21.13
CA THR A 348 -1.08 -12.37 21.44
C THR A 348 -0.13 -12.34 20.25
N TYR A 349 0.17 -11.15 19.74
CA TYR A 349 0.95 -10.92 18.54
C TYR A 349 2.12 -9.99 18.87
N THR A 350 3.32 -10.56 18.96
CA THR A 350 4.53 -9.89 19.42
C THR A 350 5.57 -9.82 18.30
N THR A 351 6.17 -8.65 18.08
CA THR A 351 7.27 -8.47 17.14
C THR A 351 8.49 -7.85 17.84
N ASN A 352 9.68 -8.29 17.44
CA ASN A 352 10.94 -7.86 18.08
C ASN A 352 11.94 -7.17 17.13
N GLY A 353 11.77 -7.25 15.80
CA GLY A 353 12.65 -6.57 14.85
C GLY A 353 12.31 -5.09 14.61
N ALA A 354 13.17 -4.40 13.87
CA ALA A 354 12.88 -3.07 13.32
C ALA A 354 12.06 -3.17 12.02
N GLY A 355 11.26 -2.15 11.72
CA GLY A 355 10.30 -2.17 10.60
C GLY A 355 9.32 -3.34 10.67
N SER A 356 9.04 -3.85 11.87
CA SER A 356 8.22 -5.02 12.14
C SER A 356 7.05 -4.61 13.02
N PRO A 357 6.04 -3.91 12.50
CA PRO A 357 4.88 -3.53 13.30
C PRO A 357 4.07 -4.75 13.73
N ALA A 358 3.25 -4.61 14.76
CA ALA A 358 2.36 -5.71 15.17
C ALA A 358 1.35 -6.04 14.07
N VAL A 359 0.88 -5.00 13.35
CA VAL A 359 0.05 -5.11 12.14
C VAL A 359 0.65 -4.29 10.99
N TYR A 360 0.87 -4.91 9.84
CA TYR A 360 1.17 -4.25 8.56
C TYR A 360 0.04 -4.52 7.56
N SER A 361 -0.61 -3.48 7.06
CA SER A 361 -1.79 -3.57 6.21
C SER A 361 -1.58 -3.03 4.79
N THR A 362 -1.74 -3.93 3.82
CA THR A 362 -2.08 -3.62 2.41
C THR A 362 -3.43 -4.28 2.03
N ALA A 363 -4.28 -4.55 3.04
CA ALA A 363 -5.51 -5.33 2.95
C ALA A 363 -6.62 -4.75 3.83
N GLU A 364 -7.78 -5.42 3.89
CA GLU A 364 -8.77 -5.15 4.94
C GLU A 364 -8.45 -6.01 6.16
N ILE A 365 -8.07 -5.39 7.29
CA ILE A 365 -7.71 -6.10 8.52
C ILE A 365 -8.65 -5.70 9.68
N SER A 366 -9.27 -6.69 10.32
CA SER A 366 -10.02 -6.54 11.56
C SER A 366 -9.36 -7.35 12.68
N VAL A 367 -9.22 -6.75 13.87
CA VAL A 367 -8.68 -7.42 15.06
C VAL A 367 -9.54 -7.09 16.29
N ALA A 368 -10.02 -8.10 16.97
CA ALA A 368 -10.77 -7.98 18.22
C ALA A 368 -10.06 -8.67 19.39
N ASN A 369 -10.25 -8.16 20.61
CA ASN A 369 -9.88 -8.81 21.88
C ASN A 369 -8.38 -9.23 22.05
N ALA A 370 -7.49 -8.74 21.19
CA ALA A 370 -6.10 -9.22 21.11
C ALA A 370 -5.11 -8.31 21.86
N THR A 371 -3.93 -8.86 22.18
CA THR A 371 -2.75 -8.07 22.59
C THR A 371 -1.78 -7.96 21.42
N LEU A 372 -1.47 -6.72 21.02
CA LEU A 372 -0.60 -6.37 19.90
C LEU A 372 0.62 -5.61 20.44
N THR A 373 1.82 -6.14 20.25
CA THR A 373 3.05 -5.57 20.85
C THR A 373 4.20 -5.55 19.86
N ALA A 374 4.62 -4.34 19.44
CA ALA A 374 5.85 -4.13 18.71
C ALA A 374 6.93 -3.56 19.64
N ASN A 375 7.96 -4.38 19.93
CA ASN A 375 8.98 -4.03 20.91
C ASN A 375 10.03 -3.04 20.39
N ASN A 376 10.22 -2.92 19.07
CA ASN A 376 11.23 -2.06 18.44
C ASN A 376 10.71 -1.28 17.20
N SER A 377 9.40 -1.29 16.96
CA SER A 377 8.74 -0.71 15.77
C SER A 377 7.44 0.01 16.13
N GLU A 378 6.84 0.64 15.12
CA GLU A 378 5.47 1.11 15.05
C GLU A 378 4.50 0.02 15.56
N ALA A 379 3.38 0.37 16.18
CA ALA A 379 2.34 -0.61 16.50
C ALA A 379 1.59 -1.08 15.24
N ILE A 380 1.14 -0.12 14.42
CA ILE A 380 0.26 -0.33 13.27
C ILE A 380 0.76 0.48 12.08
N VAL A 381 0.80 -0.13 10.91
CA VAL A 381 1.09 0.53 9.63
C VAL A 381 0.00 0.18 8.62
N VAL A 382 -0.55 1.20 7.96
CA VAL A 382 -1.56 1.06 6.89
C VAL A 382 -1.03 1.75 5.63
N GLU A 383 -0.98 1.02 4.53
CA GLU A 383 -0.48 1.51 3.25
C GLU A 383 -1.60 1.61 2.20
N GLY A 384 -1.70 2.77 1.54
CA GLY A 384 -2.68 3.05 0.49
C GLY A 384 -4.13 2.96 0.97
N ARG A 385 -5.04 2.57 0.07
CA ARG A 385 -6.51 2.51 0.25
C ARG A 385 -7.04 1.52 1.31
N ASN A 386 -6.14 0.96 2.11
CA ASN A 386 -6.38 -0.22 2.94
C ASN A 386 -6.82 0.16 4.35
N SER A 387 -7.19 -0.83 5.16
CA SER A 387 -7.81 -0.58 6.46
C SER A 387 -7.27 -1.45 7.58
N VAL A 388 -7.32 -0.90 8.80
CA VAL A 388 -7.16 -1.62 10.06
C VAL A 388 -8.27 -1.17 11.03
N GLU A 389 -9.13 -2.11 11.44
CA GLU A 389 -10.14 -1.92 12.48
C GLU A 389 -9.79 -2.72 13.73
N LEU A 390 -9.72 -2.07 14.89
CA LEU A 390 -9.38 -2.67 16.17
C LEU A 390 -10.54 -2.52 17.18
N THR A 391 -10.96 -3.62 17.81
CA THR A 391 -12.00 -3.62 18.86
C THR A 391 -11.49 -4.24 20.16
N ASP A 392 -11.50 -3.48 21.25
CA ASP A 392 -11.08 -3.93 22.60
C ASP A 392 -9.66 -4.54 22.68
N CYS A 393 -8.78 -4.13 21.76
CA CYS A 393 -7.39 -4.56 21.71
C CYS A 393 -6.49 -3.78 22.68
N ALA A 394 -5.48 -4.45 23.23
CA ALA A 394 -4.38 -3.84 23.98
C ALA A 394 -3.16 -3.70 23.06
N VAL A 395 -2.83 -2.47 22.67
CA VAL A 395 -1.87 -2.17 21.59
C VAL A 395 -0.71 -1.33 22.11
N SER A 396 0.52 -1.72 21.79
CA SER A 396 1.72 -0.94 22.12
C SER A 396 2.80 -1.02 21.05
N GLY A 397 3.34 0.12 20.65
CA GLY A 397 4.54 0.22 19.81
C GLY A 397 5.67 0.95 20.52
N ASN A 398 6.89 0.72 20.05
CA ASN A 398 8.13 1.27 20.61
C ASN A 398 9.15 1.45 19.47
N MET A 399 8.78 2.25 18.47
CA MET A 399 9.65 2.55 17.34
C MET A 399 10.94 3.19 17.85
N THR A 400 12.08 2.56 17.59
CA THR A 400 13.37 3.12 17.97
C THR A 400 13.81 4.20 16.98
N GLY A 401 14.67 5.13 17.41
CA GLY A 401 15.01 6.36 16.67
C GLY A 401 15.82 6.20 15.37
N ALA A 402 15.79 5.03 14.74
CA ALA A 402 16.25 4.82 13.38
C ALA A 402 15.47 3.65 12.75
N TYR A 403 14.79 3.89 11.63
CA TYR A 403 14.19 2.84 10.81
C TYR A 403 15.28 2.25 9.93
N MET A 404 15.64 0.97 10.11
CA MET A 404 16.73 0.31 9.37
C MET A 404 18.08 1.07 9.41
N GLY A 405 18.32 1.87 10.46
CA GLY A 405 19.52 2.72 10.60
C GLY A 405 19.37 4.15 10.05
N ASP A 406 18.25 4.50 9.42
CA ASP A 406 17.90 5.87 9.01
C ASP A 406 17.06 6.60 10.08
N GLY A 407 17.63 7.66 10.64
CA GLY A 407 16.98 8.57 11.60
C GLY A 407 16.54 9.91 10.99
N SER A 408 16.39 10.01 9.66
CA SER A 408 15.96 11.26 8.99
C SER A 408 14.46 11.54 9.00
N GLU A 409 13.65 10.58 9.45
CA GLU A 409 12.18 10.62 9.40
C GLU A 409 11.57 10.54 10.81
N ASN A 410 10.31 10.94 10.93
CA ASN A 410 9.58 10.98 12.20
C ASN A 410 9.51 9.61 12.91
N ILE A 411 9.69 9.59 14.24
CA ILE A 411 9.40 8.41 15.08
C ILE A 411 7.90 8.42 15.39
N HIS A 412 7.20 7.31 15.19
CA HIS A 412 5.75 7.25 15.35
C HIS A 412 5.24 5.86 15.75
N ASN A 413 4.02 5.81 16.27
CA ASN A 413 3.38 4.60 16.77
C ASN A 413 2.33 4.02 15.79
N VAL A 414 1.60 4.87 15.08
CA VAL A 414 0.65 4.46 14.03
C VAL A 414 0.93 5.27 12.77
N MET A 415 1.09 4.57 11.63
CA MET A 415 1.38 5.18 10.33
C MET A 415 0.25 4.93 9.33
N LEU A 416 -0.20 5.99 8.65
CA LEU A 416 -1.04 5.88 7.44
C LEU A 416 -0.31 6.58 6.29
N TYR A 417 0.02 5.87 5.22
CA TYR A 417 0.81 6.43 4.12
C TYR A 417 0.59 5.73 2.77
N GLN A 418 1.19 6.26 1.71
CA GLN A 418 1.29 5.61 0.40
C GLN A 418 2.76 5.60 -0.05
N SER A 419 3.26 4.45 -0.51
CA SER A 419 4.58 4.36 -1.16
C SER A 419 4.50 4.52 -2.68
N THR A 420 5.66 4.65 -3.33
CA THR A 420 5.81 4.52 -4.78
C THR A 420 6.18 3.10 -5.26
N SER A 421 6.12 2.06 -4.41
CA SER A 421 6.39 0.68 -4.87
C SER A 421 5.25 0.13 -5.74
N GLY A 422 4.02 0.60 -5.48
CA GLY A 422 2.80 0.12 -6.10
C GLY A 422 2.14 -1.05 -5.36
N ASP A 423 2.75 -1.58 -4.29
CA ASP A 423 2.26 -2.76 -3.55
C ASP A 423 0.89 -2.55 -2.89
N ALA A 424 0.51 -1.29 -2.66
CA ALA A 424 -0.82 -0.86 -2.26
C ALA A 424 -1.40 0.12 -3.29
N ALA A 425 -2.68 -0.05 -3.64
CA ALA A 425 -3.40 0.87 -4.51
C ALA A 425 -3.74 2.18 -3.79
N VAL A 426 -3.67 3.30 -4.53
CA VAL A 426 -3.98 4.64 -4.00
C VAL A 426 -5.46 4.79 -3.68
N GLY A 427 -5.77 5.38 -2.52
CA GLY A 427 -7.13 5.71 -2.07
C GLY A 427 -7.15 6.05 -0.57
N LEU A 428 -8.33 6.05 0.03
CA LEU A 428 -8.54 6.36 1.44
C LEU A 428 -7.94 5.29 2.37
N SER A 429 -6.87 5.64 3.08
CA SER A 429 -6.29 4.83 4.15
C SER A 429 -7.15 4.95 5.41
N SER A 430 -7.49 3.84 6.07
CA SER A 430 -8.44 3.86 7.20
C SER A 430 -7.90 3.20 8.46
N PHE A 431 -7.91 3.91 9.59
CA PHE A 431 -7.64 3.32 10.91
C PHE A 431 -8.80 3.59 11.87
N THR A 432 -9.46 2.53 12.33
CA THR A 432 -10.54 2.62 13.31
C THR A 432 -10.16 1.88 14.58
N MET A 433 -10.38 2.47 15.75
CA MET A 433 -10.23 1.78 17.03
C MET A 433 -11.38 2.10 17.99
N THR A 434 -12.01 1.04 18.51
CA THR A 434 -13.10 1.12 19.49
C THR A 434 -12.69 0.38 20.77
N GLY A 435 -12.78 1.07 21.91
CA GLY A 435 -12.40 0.52 23.22
C GLY A 435 -10.90 0.23 23.33
N GLY A 436 -10.53 -0.66 24.25
CA GLY A 436 -9.13 -1.07 24.45
C GLY A 436 -8.17 0.07 24.85
N SER A 437 -6.89 -0.08 24.49
CA SER A 437 -5.84 0.88 24.79
C SER A 437 -4.76 0.92 23.72
N LEU A 438 -4.25 2.11 23.40
CA LEU A 438 -3.16 2.32 22.45
C LEU A 438 -2.03 3.13 23.11
N THR A 439 -0.84 2.53 23.18
CA THR A 439 0.34 3.09 23.84
C THR A 439 1.47 3.33 22.85
N ALA A 440 1.91 4.58 22.72
CA ALA A 440 3.17 4.96 22.09
C ALA A 440 4.25 5.05 23.17
N ASN A 441 5.25 4.17 23.15
CA ASN A 441 6.38 4.25 24.09
C ASN A 441 7.45 5.26 23.63
N ALA A 442 7.47 5.61 22.35
CA ALA A 442 8.36 6.58 21.74
C ALA A 442 7.68 7.25 20.53
N GLY A 443 8.01 8.51 20.26
CA GLY A 443 7.53 9.24 19.09
C GLY A 443 6.05 9.62 19.11
N ASP A 444 5.57 10.12 17.97
CA ASP A 444 4.21 10.60 17.80
C ASP A 444 3.19 9.45 17.85
N MET A 445 1.98 9.70 18.36
CA MET A 445 0.94 8.68 18.39
C MET A 445 0.45 8.33 16.97
N PHE A 446 0.17 9.33 16.14
CA PHE A 446 -0.27 9.18 14.75
C PHE A 446 0.59 10.00 13.79
N TYR A 447 1.05 9.38 12.71
CA TYR A 447 1.75 10.02 11.61
C TYR A 447 1.07 9.70 10.27
N ILE A 448 0.73 10.73 9.51
CA ILE A 448 0.05 10.62 8.22
C ILE A 448 0.86 11.39 7.17
N THR A 449 1.22 10.73 6.06
CA THR A 449 2.00 11.35 4.97
C THR A 449 1.64 10.77 3.60
N ASN A 450 1.69 11.58 2.55
CA ASN A 450 1.49 11.17 1.15
C ASN A 450 0.17 10.42 0.83
N THR A 451 -0.88 10.52 1.67
CA THR A 451 -2.12 9.76 1.49
C THR A 451 -3.36 10.57 1.87
N GLU A 452 -4.51 10.15 1.35
CA GLU A 452 -5.81 10.45 1.95
C GLU A 452 -6.04 9.46 3.10
N ALA A 453 -6.51 9.92 4.25
CA ALA A 453 -6.62 9.12 5.47
C ALA A 453 -7.83 9.50 6.34
N GLU A 454 -8.51 8.49 6.90
CA GLU A 454 -9.48 8.66 7.99
C GLU A 454 -9.03 7.88 9.23
N ILE A 455 -8.98 8.57 10.37
CA ILE A 455 -8.75 7.98 11.68
C ILE A 455 -10.00 8.17 12.54
N THR A 456 -10.57 7.08 13.05
CA THR A 456 -11.75 7.11 13.93
C THR A 456 -11.47 6.42 15.25
N LEU A 457 -11.55 7.15 16.36
CA LEU A 457 -11.31 6.63 17.71
C LEU A 457 -12.58 6.76 18.57
N THR A 458 -13.02 5.66 19.18
CA THR A 458 -14.18 5.64 20.09
C THR A 458 -13.84 4.95 21.43
N GLY A 459 -13.77 5.71 22.52
CA GLY A 459 -13.55 5.17 23.87
C GLY A 459 -12.21 4.44 24.13
N VAL A 460 -11.17 4.75 23.34
CA VAL A 460 -9.83 4.18 23.41
C VAL A 460 -8.97 4.88 24.47
N SER A 461 -8.36 4.12 25.36
CA SER A 461 -7.38 4.64 26.33
C SER A 461 -6.03 4.91 25.66
N LEU A 462 -5.74 6.17 25.30
CA LEU A 462 -4.45 6.57 24.72
C LEU A 462 -3.38 6.81 25.80
N THR A 463 -2.13 6.41 25.51
CA THR A 463 -0.93 6.79 26.27
C THR A 463 0.16 7.22 25.29
N ASN A 464 0.44 8.52 25.24
CA ASN A 464 1.44 9.09 24.32
C ASN A 464 2.86 9.02 24.92
N ALA A 465 3.87 9.04 24.05
CA ALA A 465 5.25 9.32 24.47
C ALA A 465 5.37 10.75 25.02
N ALA A 466 6.37 10.98 25.87
CA ALA A 466 6.53 12.27 26.56
C ALA A 466 7.01 13.42 25.65
N ASP A 467 7.62 13.09 24.51
CA ASP A 467 8.20 13.97 23.51
C ASP A 467 7.50 13.91 22.14
N GLY A 468 6.49 13.06 22.00
CA GLY A 468 5.68 12.91 20.78
C GLY A 468 4.46 13.82 20.71
N ALA A 469 4.09 14.19 19.50
CA ALA A 469 2.79 14.75 19.16
C ALA A 469 1.67 13.70 19.29
N LEU A 470 0.43 14.18 19.46
CA LEU A 470 -0.76 13.33 19.28
C LEU A 470 -0.93 12.96 17.81
N LEU A 471 -0.83 13.94 16.92
CA LEU A 471 -1.08 13.75 15.50
C LEU A 471 -0.15 14.65 14.68
N ARG A 472 0.50 14.07 13.69
CA ARG A 472 1.31 14.77 12.69
C ARG A 472 0.81 14.44 11.29
N VAL A 473 0.49 15.47 10.53
CA VAL A 473 -0.01 15.38 9.15
C VAL A 473 0.89 16.26 8.27
N GLU A 474 1.89 15.67 7.62
CA GLU A 474 2.88 16.44 6.86
C GLU A 474 3.50 15.68 5.68
N GLY A 475 4.08 16.43 4.73
CA GLY A 475 4.89 15.87 3.66
C GLY A 475 6.29 15.48 4.10
N ASN A 476 6.68 14.24 3.84
CA ASN A 476 7.97 13.68 4.18
C ASN A 476 9.10 14.11 3.22
N SER A 477 10.34 13.71 3.50
CA SER A 477 11.53 14.04 2.70
C SER A 477 11.64 13.32 1.34
N ALA A 478 10.74 12.37 1.06
CA ALA A 478 10.80 11.40 -0.04
C ALA A 478 12.03 10.48 -0.06
N SER A 479 12.89 10.51 0.98
CA SER A 479 14.08 9.65 1.09
C SER A 479 13.73 8.15 1.08
N ARG A 480 12.52 7.80 1.53
CA ARG A 480 11.98 6.43 1.61
C ARG A 480 11.05 6.04 0.46
N GLY A 481 10.92 6.87 -0.58
CA GLY A 481 10.01 6.61 -1.70
C GLY A 481 8.54 6.80 -1.36
N TRP A 482 8.22 7.71 -0.43
CA TRP A 482 6.85 8.04 -0.02
C TRP A 482 6.37 9.32 -0.72
N GLY A 483 6.20 9.21 -2.03
CA GLY A 483 5.82 10.31 -2.92
C GLY A 483 7.01 11.18 -3.35
N ALA A 484 6.74 12.44 -3.70
CA ALA A 484 7.75 13.41 -4.13
C ALA A 484 7.84 14.57 -3.12
N ALA A 485 9.07 14.91 -2.72
CA ALA A 485 9.34 15.96 -1.73
C ALA A 485 8.64 17.29 -2.08
N GLY A 486 7.89 17.84 -1.13
CA GLY A 486 7.12 19.08 -1.29
C GLY A 486 5.82 18.93 -2.10
N GLN A 487 5.45 17.70 -2.48
CA GLN A 487 4.22 17.34 -3.20
C GLN A 487 3.52 16.11 -2.59
N ASN A 488 3.96 15.68 -1.41
CA ASN A 488 3.58 14.46 -0.70
C ASN A 488 2.87 14.75 0.63
N GLY A 489 2.15 15.87 0.70
CA GLY A 489 1.27 16.19 1.83
C GLY A 489 0.14 15.19 1.98
N ALA A 490 -0.47 15.16 3.17
CA ALA A 490 -1.59 14.27 3.47
C ALA A 490 -2.94 15.02 3.52
N GLN A 491 -4.02 14.29 3.32
CA GLN A 491 -5.39 14.75 3.46
C GLN A 491 -6.06 13.91 4.55
N ALA A 492 -6.18 14.45 5.76
CA ALA A 492 -6.56 13.68 6.94
C ALA A 492 -7.92 14.08 7.50
N VAL A 493 -8.72 13.09 7.90
CA VAL A 493 -9.89 13.25 8.76
C VAL A 493 -9.60 12.55 10.08
N PHE A 494 -9.77 13.24 11.21
CA PHE A 494 -9.57 12.69 12.55
C PHE A 494 -10.84 12.83 13.38
N ASN A 495 -11.54 11.72 13.57
CA ASN A 495 -12.80 11.64 14.29
C ASN A 495 -12.59 11.08 15.71
N ALA A 496 -12.83 11.90 16.72
CA ALA A 496 -12.69 11.53 18.12
C ALA A 496 -14.06 11.53 18.81
N ASN A 497 -14.57 10.34 19.14
CA ASN A 497 -15.88 10.14 19.72
C ASN A 497 -15.78 9.60 21.16
N SER A 498 -16.32 10.34 22.14
CA SER A 498 -16.23 9.97 23.56
C SER A 498 -14.77 9.74 24.03
N GLN A 499 -13.83 10.53 23.49
CA GLN A 499 -12.39 10.36 23.66
C GLN A 499 -11.75 11.33 24.64
N LEU A 500 -10.78 10.83 25.40
CA LEU A 500 -9.81 11.65 26.13
C LEU A 500 -8.53 11.76 25.29
N LEU A 501 -8.27 12.94 24.72
CA LEU A 501 -7.09 13.24 23.93
C LEU A 501 -6.19 14.23 24.68
N ALA A 502 -4.88 14.05 24.55
CA ALA A 502 -3.89 15.02 24.98
C ALA A 502 -2.71 15.07 24.00
N GLY A 503 -1.95 16.16 24.00
CA GLY A 503 -0.75 16.33 23.16
C GLY A 503 -0.96 17.30 22.00
N ASP A 504 0.14 17.64 21.31
CA ASP A 504 0.10 18.59 20.20
C ASP A 504 -0.38 17.94 18.89
N VAL A 505 -1.06 18.72 18.06
CA VAL A 505 -1.40 18.38 16.68
C VAL A 505 -0.62 19.31 15.74
N ILE A 506 0.08 18.73 14.78
CA ILE A 506 0.95 19.44 13.83
C ILE A 506 0.47 19.12 12.42
N VAL A 507 0.21 20.16 11.63
CA VAL A 507 -0.09 20.02 10.20
C VAL A 507 0.83 20.93 9.41
N ASP A 508 1.45 20.43 8.35
CA ASP A 508 2.29 21.26 7.49
C ASP A 508 1.50 22.02 6.41
N SER A 509 2.14 23.01 5.80
CA SER A 509 1.49 23.92 4.87
C SER A 509 1.03 23.24 3.57
N ILE A 510 1.47 22.02 3.25
CA ILE A 510 1.01 21.26 2.07
C ILE A 510 -0.01 20.16 2.39
N SER A 511 -0.40 20.01 3.65
CA SER A 511 -1.35 19.00 4.11
C SER A 511 -2.65 19.63 4.60
N THR A 512 -3.70 18.82 4.74
CA THR A 512 -5.03 19.22 5.25
C THR A 512 -5.50 18.28 6.36
N LEU A 513 -6.25 18.83 7.31
CA LEU A 513 -6.81 18.09 8.45
C LEU A 513 -8.21 18.60 8.79
N ASP A 514 -9.20 17.71 8.77
CA ASP A 514 -10.49 17.91 9.43
C ASP A 514 -10.47 17.21 10.80
N PHE A 515 -10.48 17.99 11.89
CA PHE A 515 -10.35 17.50 13.26
C PHE A 515 -11.68 17.62 14.03
N ASN A 516 -12.34 16.48 14.26
CA ASN A 516 -13.73 16.40 14.70
C ASN A 516 -13.85 15.83 16.12
N LEU A 517 -14.28 16.64 17.09
CA LEU A 517 -14.58 16.20 18.45
C LEU A 517 -16.09 15.95 18.64
N SER A 518 -16.49 14.73 18.99
CA SER A 518 -17.89 14.33 19.18
C SER A 518 -18.10 13.47 20.44
N GLY A 519 -19.36 13.22 20.83
CA GLY A 519 -19.69 12.30 21.92
C GLY A 519 -19.21 12.71 23.31
N GLY A 520 -18.95 13.99 23.55
CA GLY A 520 -18.38 14.47 24.82
C GLY A 520 -16.86 14.28 24.93
N SER A 521 -16.16 14.18 23.80
CA SER A 521 -14.69 14.15 23.75
C SER A 521 -14.05 15.37 24.42
N THR A 522 -12.93 15.16 25.11
CA THR A 522 -12.10 16.20 25.69
C THR A 522 -10.70 16.16 25.07
N PHE A 523 -10.25 17.28 24.51
CA PHE A 523 -8.91 17.45 23.96
C PHE A 523 -8.10 18.45 24.79
N ASN A 524 -6.88 18.09 25.18
CA ASN A 524 -5.98 18.92 25.97
C ASN A 524 -4.62 19.08 25.25
N GLY A 525 -4.49 20.13 24.44
CA GLY A 525 -3.38 20.24 23.48
C GLY A 525 -3.38 21.53 22.65
N THR A 526 -2.38 21.68 21.79
CA THR A 526 -2.33 22.73 20.76
C THR A 526 -2.59 22.16 19.37
N ILE A 527 -3.03 23.01 18.44
CA ILE A 527 -3.05 22.73 17.00
C ILE A 527 -2.19 23.78 16.32
N LYS A 528 -1.23 23.36 15.50
CA LYS A 528 -0.22 24.21 14.86
C LYS A 528 -0.13 23.90 13.37
N ILE A 529 -0.33 24.94 12.55
CA ILE A 529 0.05 24.93 11.14
C ILE A 529 1.52 25.38 11.04
N VAL A 530 2.35 24.57 10.38
CA VAL A 530 3.80 24.82 10.20
C VAL A 530 4.17 24.84 8.71
N GLU A 531 5.31 25.42 8.35
CA GLU A 531 5.78 25.36 6.96
C GLU A 531 6.30 23.96 6.61
N ASN A 532 5.96 23.45 5.42
CA ASN A 532 6.54 22.22 4.91
C ASN A 532 8.07 22.34 4.79
N ALA A 533 8.79 21.39 5.40
CA ALA A 533 10.25 21.42 5.48
C ALA A 533 10.96 21.34 4.12
N GLN A 534 10.30 20.83 3.08
CA GLN A 534 10.83 20.72 1.71
C GLN A 534 10.47 21.93 0.82
N GLY A 535 9.78 22.95 1.36
CA GLY A 535 9.39 24.15 0.62
C GLY A 535 8.30 23.91 -0.44
N GLY A 536 7.41 22.94 -0.18
CA GLY A 536 6.24 22.68 -1.01
C GLY A 536 5.28 23.88 -1.12
N THR A 537 4.37 23.84 -2.10
CA THR A 537 3.40 24.94 -2.31
C THR A 537 2.24 24.81 -1.35
N ALA A 538 2.06 25.81 -0.48
CA ALA A 538 1.02 25.77 0.54
C ALA A 538 -0.41 25.62 -0.03
N VAL A 539 -1.24 24.85 0.67
CA VAL A 539 -2.66 24.61 0.38
C VAL A 539 -3.54 25.27 1.45
N ASP A 540 -4.77 25.61 1.09
CA ASP A 540 -5.78 26.08 2.06
C ASP A 540 -6.35 24.90 2.89
N GLY A 541 -6.89 25.19 4.08
CA GLY A 541 -7.59 24.17 4.88
C GLY A 541 -6.68 23.24 5.68
N ASN A 542 -5.46 23.67 6.03
CA ASN A 542 -4.50 22.87 6.80
C ASN A 542 -5.05 22.35 8.13
N ALA A 543 -5.93 23.07 8.82
CA ALA A 543 -6.59 22.57 10.03
C ALA A 543 -8.00 23.16 10.19
N ASN A 544 -9.03 22.39 9.84
CA ASN A 544 -10.43 22.71 10.14
C ASN A 544 -10.82 21.99 11.42
N VAL A 545 -11.37 22.71 12.39
CA VAL A 545 -11.67 22.16 13.72
C VAL A 545 -13.17 22.24 14.00
N VAL A 546 -13.78 21.10 14.31
CA VAL A 546 -15.19 21.01 14.74
C VAL A 546 -15.25 20.51 16.17
N ILE A 547 -15.77 21.34 17.08
CA ILE A 547 -16.04 20.99 18.48
C ILE A 547 -17.54 20.74 18.62
N GLY A 548 -17.94 19.48 18.74
CA GLY A 548 -19.34 19.08 18.91
C GLY A 548 -19.94 19.46 20.27
N GLU A 549 -21.26 19.35 20.37
CA GLU A 549 -21.99 19.61 21.62
C GLU A 549 -21.49 18.72 22.76
N GLY A 550 -21.20 19.32 23.92
CA GLY A 550 -20.70 18.63 25.10
C GLY A 550 -19.20 18.26 25.07
N CYS A 551 -18.49 18.53 23.97
CA CYS A 551 -17.04 18.37 23.89
C CYS A 551 -16.30 19.57 24.48
N THR A 552 -15.05 19.36 24.91
CA THR A 552 -14.19 20.42 25.49
C THR A 552 -12.81 20.42 24.84
N TRP A 553 -12.31 21.59 24.41
CA TRP A 553 -10.90 21.79 24.06
C TRP A 553 -10.22 22.70 25.10
N SER A 554 -9.24 22.15 25.82
CA SER A 554 -8.34 22.89 26.71
C SER A 554 -7.04 23.21 25.98
N LEU A 555 -6.70 24.50 25.88
CA LEU A 555 -5.47 24.93 25.22
C LEU A 555 -4.27 24.74 26.16
N THR A 556 -3.17 24.20 25.63
CA THR A 556 -1.87 24.10 26.33
C THR A 556 -0.84 25.13 25.83
N GLY A 557 -1.20 25.91 24.83
CA GLY A 557 -0.38 26.92 24.16
C GLY A 557 -1.20 27.65 23.08
N ASP A 558 -0.61 28.68 22.46
CA ASP A 558 -1.24 29.36 21.32
C ASP A 558 -1.39 28.40 20.13
N CYS A 559 -2.50 28.52 19.43
CA CYS A 559 -2.90 27.64 18.32
C CYS A 559 -3.08 28.43 17.03
N THR A 560 -2.85 27.77 15.90
CA THR A 560 -3.13 28.29 14.55
C THR A 560 -3.97 27.26 13.81
N VAL A 561 -5.14 27.66 13.33
CA VAL A 561 -6.06 26.79 12.59
C VAL A 561 -6.61 27.51 11.36
N SER A 562 -7.08 26.77 10.36
CA SER A 562 -7.71 27.34 9.18
C SER A 562 -9.14 27.80 9.48
N THR A 563 -9.95 26.93 10.09
CA THR A 563 -11.34 27.23 10.47
C THR A 563 -11.68 26.62 11.83
N LEU A 564 -12.71 27.18 12.49
CA LEU A 564 -13.19 26.72 13.79
C LEU A 564 -14.72 26.80 13.85
N GLU A 565 -15.39 25.65 13.91
CA GLU A 565 -16.78 25.52 14.29
C GLU A 565 -16.85 25.05 15.76
N ASN A 566 -17.34 25.91 16.67
CA ASN A 566 -17.47 25.56 18.08
C ASN A 566 -18.94 25.48 18.52
N ASN A 567 -19.39 24.28 18.84
CA ASN A 567 -20.66 23.97 19.50
C ASN A 567 -20.46 23.44 20.94
N GLY A 568 -19.21 23.39 21.44
CA GLY A 568 -18.83 22.94 22.77
C GLY A 568 -18.12 24.01 23.61
N GLU A 569 -17.21 23.59 24.49
CA GLU A 569 -16.46 24.47 25.38
C GLU A 569 -14.99 24.60 24.95
N ILE A 570 -14.45 25.82 24.99
CA ILE A 570 -13.01 26.09 24.83
C ILE A 570 -12.49 26.70 26.13
N ILE A 571 -11.46 26.08 26.72
CA ILE A 571 -10.77 26.55 27.92
C ILE A 571 -9.42 27.13 27.47
N PHE A 572 -9.38 28.46 27.31
CA PHE A 572 -8.23 29.15 26.72
C PHE A 572 -6.94 29.10 27.56
N ASN A 573 -7.02 28.94 28.89
CA ASN A 573 -5.87 28.92 29.80
C ASN A 573 -4.90 30.12 29.68
N GLY A 574 -5.35 31.24 29.10
CA GLY A 574 -4.53 32.43 28.82
C GLY A 574 -3.84 32.44 27.46
N PHE A 575 -4.11 31.44 26.60
CA PHE A 575 -3.66 31.35 25.21
C PHE A 575 -4.74 31.80 24.23
N THR A 576 -4.38 31.81 22.95
CA THR A 576 -5.23 32.27 21.84
C THR A 576 -5.30 31.26 20.70
N ILE A 577 -6.35 31.36 19.87
CA ILE A 577 -6.46 30.64 18.60
C ILE A 577 -6.43 31.69 17.48
N THR A 578 -5.50 31.56 16.54
CA THR A 578 -5.43 32.41 15.34
C THR A 578 -6.00 31.65 14.15
N LEU A 579 -6.96 32.27 13.44
CA LEU A 579 -7.57 31.74 12.23
C LEU A 579 -6.78 32.17 10.97
N ALA A 580 -6.99 31.49 9.84
CA ALA A 580 -6.31 31.81 8.58
C ALA A 580 -6.57 33.24 8.04
N ASP A 581 -7.69 33.87 8.41
CA ASP A 581 -7.99 35.27 8.07
C ASP A 581 -7.32 36.30 9.00
N GLY A 582 -6.55 35.84 10.00
CA GLY A 582 -5.91 36.66 11.02
C GLY A 582 -6.80 37.01 12.21
N THR A 583 -8.03 36.50 12.28
CA THR A 583 -8.89 36.62 13.46
C THR A 583 -8.26 35.90 14.64
N VAL A 584 -8.20 36.57 15.79
CA VAL A 584 -7.73 36.01 17.06
C VAL A 584 -8.92 35.76 17.97
N VAL A 585 -9.06 34.52 18.45
CA VAL A 585 -10.08 34.09 19.42
C VAL A 585 -9.41 33.92 20.80
N SER A 586 -10.05 34.48 21.82
CA SER A 586 -9.62 34.42 23.23
C SER A 586 -10.86 34.41 24.16
N ASP A 587 -10.60 34.20 25.45
CA ASP A 587 -11.51 34.47 26.58
C ASP A 587 -11.90 35.97 26.67
#